data_AF-I1CGF3-F1
#
_entry.id   AF-I1CGF3-F1
#
_cell.length_a   1.000
_cell.length_b   1.000
_cell.length_c   1.000
_cell.angle_alpha   90.00
_cell.angle_beta   90.00
_cell.angle_gamma   90.00
#
_symmetry.space_group_name_H-M   'P 1'
#
loop_
_entity.id
_entity.type
_entity.pdbx_description
1 polymer ?
#
loop_
_entity_poly.entity_id
_entity_poly.type
_entity_poly.pdbx_seq_one_letter_code
_entity_poly.pdbx_strand_id
1 'polypeptide(L)'
;MVKYREFQTIESCQNQCLRRIFWGGSRSSTQVMLHLVNQPSMKNRVHILQAKFILRSLNLPDDTLFSRLLPYLRTSASHSHWYKLTSSPLWRVCCNQDIEHLNRRTFRIICRKYLEDLFHQNCQRTRTKLLSACRSQSTIDPILWLPMTSIERSRVVRWRLGWLPGGVPKPCIYHPTDMFTRSHAIRCLHMHQRLQMPSTEPDPLSFLLNKLPTKRKNGALQHPSSTHSAWTVRWPTICQILFELDYLHHGKIPSETPPLGNKLVNWLSKN
;
A
#
# COMPACT_ATOMS: atom_id res chain seq x y z
N MET A 1 6.90 -24.94 15.21
CA MET A 1 6.91 -24.29 13.88
C MET A 1 5.50 -24.42 13.33
N VAL A 2 4.83 -23.31 12.99
CA VAL A 2 3.46 -23.36 12.44
C VAL A 2 3.46 -24.29 11.23
N LYS A 3 2.56 -25.28 11.19
CA LYS A 3 2.50 -26.19 10.05
C LYS A 3 2.21 -25.36 8.79
N TYR A 4 2.85 -25.68 7.67
CA TYR A 4 2.70 -24.92 6.43
C TYR A 4 1.22 -24.66 6.05
N ARG A 5 0.34 -25.65 6.30
CA ARG A 5 -1.11 -25.54 6.11
C ARG A 5 -1.78 -24.50 7.02
N GLU A 6 -1.44 -24.46 8.31
CA GLU A 6 -1.99 -23.49 9.26
C GLU A 6 -1.59 -22.06 8.87
N PHE A 7 -0.35 -21.88 8.44
CA PHE A 7 0.15 -20.60 7.95
C PHE A 7 -0.62 -20.12 6.70
N GLN A 8 -0.82 -21.01 5.72
CA GLN A 8 -1.58 -20.70 4.51
C GLN A 8 -3.03 -20.33 4.83
N THR A 9 -3.66 -20.98 5.80
CA THR A 9 -5.03 -20.66 6.23
C THR A 9 -5.11 -19.24 6.79
N ILE A 10 -4.17 -18.85 7.64
CA ILE A 10 -4.17 -17.50 8.24
C ILE A 10 -3.86 -16.43 7.17
N GLU A 11 -2.93 -16.70 6.24
CA GLU A 11 -2.65 -15.80 5.12
C GLU A 11 -3.85 -15.65 4.18
N SER A 12 -4.55 -16.76 3.90
CA SER A 12 -5.80 -16.75 3.12
C SER A 12 -6.90 -15.94 3.81
N CYS A 13 -7.04 -16.07 5.13
CA CYS A 13 -7.98 -15.30 5.93
C CYS A 13 -7.68 -13.79 5.85
N GLN A 14 -6.41 -13.38 6.04
CA GLN A 14 -6.01 -11.97 5.87
C GLN A 14 -6.38 -11.45 4.46
N ASN A 15 -6.07 -12.22 3.43
CA ASN A 15 -6.36 -11.88 2.05
C ASN A 15 -7.87 -11.75 1.79
N GLN A 16 -8.70 -12.62 2.38
CA GLN A 16 -10.15 -12.56 2.27
C GLN A 16 -10.73 -11.34 2.99
N CYS A 17 -10.25 -11.04 4.20
CA CYS A 17 -10.65 -9.84 4.95
C CYS A 17 -10.33 -8.56 4.15
N LEU A 18 -9.12 -8.45 3.61
CA LEU A 18 -8.73 -7.29 2.80
C LEU A 18 -9.63 -7.13 1.57
N ARG A 19 -9.91 -8.22 0.85
CA ARG A 19 -10.84 -8.19 -0.28
C ARG A 19 -12.22 -7.69 0.13
N ARG A 20 -12.76 -8.15 1.25
CA ARG A 20 -14.06 -7.67 1.77
C ARG A 20 -14.04 -6.19 2.12
N ILE A 21 -12.99 -5.71 2.81
CA ILE A 21 -12.84 -4.29 3.17
C ILE A 21 -12.81 -3.40 1.93
N PHE A 22 -12.10 -3.83 0.89
CA PHE A 22 -11.97 -3.10 -0.38
C PHE A 22 -13.07 -3.43 -1.40
N TRP A 23 -14.08 -4.24 -1.05
CA TRP A 23 -15.14 -4.69 -1.97
C TRP A 23 -14.61 -5.39 -3.23
N GLY A 24 -13.46 -6.05 -3.11
CA GLY A 24 -12.80 -6.77 -4.19
C GLY A 24 -13.29 -8.20 -4.37
N GLY A 25 -13.32 -8.66 -5.62
CA GLY A 25 -13.58 -10.06 -5.95
C GLY A 25 -12.44 -11.00 -5.57
N SER A 26 -12.67 -12.31 -5.69
CA SER A 26 -11.71 -13.37 -5.32
C SER A 26 -10.35 -13.28 -6.04
N ARG A 27 -10.34 -12.74 -7.28
CA ARG A 27 -9.14 -12.55 -8.11
C ARG A 27 -8.38 -11.25 -7.83
N SER A 28 -8.89 -10.41 -6.92
CA SER A 28 -8.26 -9.14 -6.60
C SER A 28 -6.90 -9.34 -5.94
N SER A 29 -5.92 -8.56 -6.42
CA SER A 29 -4.58 -8.52 -5.82
C SER A 29 -4.63 -7.90 -4.42
N THR A 30 -4.19 -8.65 -3.43
CA THR A 30 -4.09 -8.18 -2.04
C THR A 30 -2.77 -7.47 -1.76
N GLN A 31 -1.78 -7.56 -2.65
CA GLN A 31 -0.48 -6.89 -2.48
C GLN A 31 -0.63 -5.36 -2.48
N VAL A 32 -1.43 -4.82 -3.41
CA VAL A 32 -1.74 -3.39 -3.44
C VAL A 32 -2.54 -3.01 -2.20
N MET A 33 -3.54 -3.80 -1.81
CA MET A 33 -4.35 -3.54 -0.60
C MET A 33 -3.49 -3.48 0.66
N LEU A 34 -2.61 -4.46 0.86
CA LEU A 34 -1.63 -4.51 1.96
C LEU A 34 -0.76 -3.25 1.99
N HIS A 35 -0.27 -2.83 0.83
CA HIS A 35 0.52 -1.61 0.71
C HIS A 35 -0.28 -0.36 1.06
N LEU A 36 -1.51 -0.21 0.55
CA LEU A 36 -2.37 0.94 0.83
C LEU A 36 -2.64 1.10 2.34
N VAL A 37 -2.84 0.01 3.06
CA VAL A 37 -3.06 0.04 4.53
C VAL A 37 -1.78 -0.03 5.35
N ASN A 38 -0.61 -0.05 4.71
CA ASN A 38 0.70 -0.25 5.34
C ASN A 38 0.76 -1.48 6.26
N GLN A 39 0.20 -2.59 5.80
CA GLN A 39 0.12 -3.83 6.55
C GLN A 39 1.05 -4.89 5.94
N PRO A 40 1.92 -5.53 6.73
CA PRO A 40 2.71 -6.67 6.26
C PRO A 40 1.82 -7.90 6.05
N SER A 41 2.24 -8.78 5.12
CA SER A 41 1.65 -10.12 4.98
C SER A 41 1.82 -10.95 6.25
N MET A 42 1.02 -12.00 6.41
CA MET A 42 1.18 -12.93 7.53
C MET A 42 2.59 -13.52 7.60
N LYS A 43 3.22 -13.79 6.44
CA LYS A 43 4.63 -14.26 6.38
C LYS A 43 5.57 -13.29 7.07
N ASN A 44 5.49 -12.02 6.70
CA ASN A 44 6.37 -10.99 7.23
C ASN A 44 6.07 -10.72 8.72
N ARG A 45 4.80 -10.81 9.14
CA ARG A 45 4.42 -10.73 10.56
C ARG A 45 5.02 -11.86 11.38
N VAL A 46 5.05 -13.09 10.85
CA VAL A 46 5.73 -14.22 11.50
C VAL A 46 7.22 -13.92 11.66
N HIS A 47 7.90 -13.41 10.62
CA HIS A 47 9.31 -13.03 10.75
C HIS A 47 9.53 -11.99 11.85
N ILE A 48 8.69 -10.96 11.93
CA ILE A 48 8.74 -9.93 12.97
C ILE A 48 8.51 -10.53 14.36
N LEU A 49 7.54 -11.43 14.50
CA LEU A 49 7.24 -12.09 15.78
C LEU A 49 8.38 -13.01 16.22
N GLN A 50 8.95 -13.79 15.30
CA GLN A 50 10.13 -14.63 15.55
C GLN A 50 11.31 -13.78 16.03
N ALA A 51 11.64 -12.71 15.31
CA ALA A 51 12.75 -11.83 15.67
C ALA A 51 12.52 -11.13 17.02
N LYS A 52 11.29 -10.67 17.30
CA LYS A 52 10.92 -10.12 18.63
C LYS A 52 11.06 -11.14 19.74
N PHE A 53 10.64 -12.37 19.49
CA PHE A 53 10.71 -13.46 20.45
C PHE A 53 12.16 -13.78 20.81
N ILE A 54 13.03 -13.92 19.79
CA ILE A 54 14.45 -14.18 20.01
C ILE A 54 15.12 -12.99 20.70
N LEU A 55 14.84 -11.75 20.28
CA LEU A 55 15.39 -10.58 20.93
C LEU A 55 15.01 -10.51 22.42
N ARG A 56 13.77 -10.83 22.77
CA ARG A 56 13.36 -10.90 24.18
C ARG A 56 14.14 -11.97 24.93
N SER A 57 14.31 -13.15 24.33
CA SER A 57 15.03 -14.24 24.97
C SER A 57 16.47 -13.94 25.35
N LEU A 58 17.15 -13.10 24.57
CA LEU A 58 18.54 -12.71 24.81
C LEU A 58 18.68 -11.69 25.95
N ASN A 59 17.59 -11.01 26.32
CA ASN A 59 17.57 -9.98 27.36
C ASN A 59 16.84 -10.45 28.62
N LEU A 60 16.54 -11.74 28.74
CA LEU A 60 15.94 -12.30 29.94
C LEU A 60 17.01 -12.61 30.98
N PRO A 61 16.71 -12.48 32.28
CA PRO A 61 17.59 -12.92 33.35
C PRO A 61 17.92 -14.42 33.28
N ASP A 62 19.09 -14.78 33.81
CA ASP A 62 19.64 -16.15 33.75
C ASP A 62 18.87 -17.17 34.60
N ASP A 63 18.05 -16.72 35.54
CA ASP A 63 17.20 -17.55 36.39
C ASP A 63 15.88 -17.99 35.71
N THR A 64 15.56 -17.43 34.55
CA THR A 64 14.35 -17.78 33.82
C THR A 64 14.45 -19.19 33.22
N LEU A 65 13.35 -19.94 33.17
CA LEU A 65 13.31 -21.22 32.43
C LEU A 65 13.80 -21.05 30.97
N PHE A 66 13.62 -19.86 30.41
CA PHE A 66 14.01 -19.54 29.06
C PHE A 66 15.52 -19.42 28.85
N SER A 67 16.29 -18.98 29.85
CA SER A 67 17.76 -18.91 29.75
C SER A 67 18.35 -20.31 29.49
N ARG A 68 17.78 -21.34 30.11
CA ARG A 68 18.15 -22.76 29.90
C ARG A 68 17.88 -23.23 28.47
N LEU A 69 17.02 -22.53 27.72
CA LEU A 69 16.70 -22.84 26.33
C LEU A 69 17.63 -22.13 25.33
N LEU A 70 18.44 -21.16 25.76
CA LEU A 70 19.37 -20.41 24.88
C LEU A 70 20.35 -21.29 24.11
N PRO A 71 20.96 -22.36 24.69
CA PRO A 71 21.84 -23.24 23.94
C PRO A 71 21.16 -23.89 22.72
N TYR A 72 19.86 -24.23 22.85
CA TYR A 72 19.08 -24.82 21.75
C TYR A 72 18.70 -23.81 20.67
N LEU A 73 18.70 -22.51 20.98
CA LEU A 73 18.52 -21.43 20.00
C LEU A 73 19.81 -21.13 19.22
N ARG A 74 20.98 -21.24 19.88
CA ARG A 74 22.29 -20.92 19.29
C ARG A 74 22.87 -22.07 18.47
N THR A 75 22.58 -23.32 18.84
CA THR A 75 23.27 -24.49 18.25
C THR A 75 22.38 -25.29 17.29
N SER A 76 22.80 -25.33 16.02
CA SER A 76 22.16 -26.11 14.94
C SER A 76 22.25 -27.63 15.14
N ALA A 77 23.27 -28.11 15.85
CA ALA A 77 23.56 -29.51 16.08
C ALA A 77 22.46 -30.28 16.84
N SER A 78 21.55 -29.56 17.51
CA SER A 78 20.48 -30.17 18.32
C SER A 78 19.26 -30.65 17.51
N HIS A 79 19.20 -30.39 16.19
CA HIS A 79 17.99 -30.52 15.38
C HIS A 79 16.74 -29.87 15.99
N SER A 80 16.92 -28.94 16.95
CA SER A 80 15.83 -28.46 17.77
C SER A 80 14.87 -27.61 16.95
N HIS A 81 13.59 -27.66 17.32
CA HIS A 81 12.59 -26.75 16.79
C HIS A 81 12.88 -25.28 17.15
N TRP A 82 13.71 -25.05 18.18
CA TRP A 82 14.12 -23.72 18.64
C TRP A 82 15.11 -23.08 17.67
N TYR A 83 16.13 -23.81 17.20
CA TYR A 83 17.06 -23.30 16.19
C TYR A 83 16.34 -22.87 14.91
N LYS A 84 15.24 -23.55 14.52
CA LYS A 84 14.43 -23.13 13.36
C LYS A 84 13.88 -21.71 13.49
N LEU A 85 13.74 -21.15 14.70
CA LEU A 85 13.33 -19.74 14.89
C LEU A 85 14.38 -18.76 14.40
N THR A 86 15.68 -19.07 14.53
CA THR A 86 16.78 -18.19 14.11
C THR A 86 16.99 -18.18 12.60
N SER A 87 16.40 -19.12 11.86
CA SER A 87 16.45 -19.17 10.40
C SER A 87 15.71 -18.02 9.69
N SER A 88 14.89 -17.27 10.44
CA SER A 88 14.08 -16.16 9.93
C SER A 88 14.96 -15.13 9.18
N PRO A 89 14.60 -14.72 7.95
CA PRO A 89 15.40 -13.75 7.20
C PRO A 89 15.60 -12.44 7.96
N LEU A 90 14.56 -11.96 8.67
CA LEU A 90 14.66 -10.73 9.47
C LEU A 90 15.63 -10.89 10.65
N TRP A 91 15.63 -12.05 11.30
CA TRP A 91 16.55 -12.31 12.41
C TRP A 91 18.01 -12.32 11.93
N ARG A 92 18.29 -12.93 10.77
CA ARG A 92 19.62 -12.87 10.15
C ARG A 92 20.11 -11.44 9.91
N VAL A 93 19.21 -10.55 9.45
CA VAL A 93 19.54 -9.12 9.31
C VAL A 93 19.86 -8.48 10.66
N CYS A 94 19.14 -8.85 11.73
CA CYS A 94 19.40 -8.34 13.07
C CYS A 94 20.76 -8.82 13.62
N CYS A 95 21.09 -10.11 13.46
CA CYS A 95 22.36 -10.66 13.92
C CYS A 95 23.59 -10.00 13.27
N ASN A 96 23.45 -9.59 12.01
CA ASN A 96 24.53 -8.93 11.28
C ASN A 96 24.84 -7.51 11.77
N GLN A 97 24.00 -6.91 12.63
CA GLN A 97 24.12 -5.50 13.06
C GLN A 97 24.58 -5.33 14.52
N ASP A 98 25.35 -6.28 15.05
CA ASP A 98 25.77 -6.35 16.45
C ASP A 98 24.58 -6.44 17.43
N ILE A 99 24.42 -7.64 17.99
CA ILE A 99 23.28 -8.00 18.83
C ILE A 99 23.29 -7.22 20.15
N GLU A 100 24.47 -6.85 20.66
CA GLU A 100 24.60 -6.20 21.97
C GLU A 100 24.00 -4.78 21.99
N HIS A 101 24.00 -4.10 20.84
CA HIS A 101 23.44 -2.75 20.70
C HIS A 101 21.98 -2.74 20.18
N LEU A 102 21.37 -3.91 19.99
CA LEU A 102 20.06 -4.04 19.37
C LEU A 102 18.92 -3.72 20.35
N ASN A 103 18.66 -2.42 20.55
CA ASN A 103 17.55 -1.96 21.36
C ASN A 103 16.21 -1.88 20.56
N ARG A 104 15.11 -1.58 21.27
CA ARG A 104 13.75 -1.49 20.69
C ARG A 104 13.66 -0.48 19.53
N ARG A 105 14.43 0.61 19.56
CA ARG A 105 14.44 1.65 18.51
C ARG A 105 15.17 1.14 17.27
N THR A 106 16.37 0.60 17.43
CA THR A 106 17.16 0.01 16.35
C THR A 106 16.40 -1.14 15.68
N PHE A 107 15.79 -2.03 16.45
CA PHE A 107 14.97 -3.12 15.92
C PHE A 107 13.80 -2.62 15.05
N ARG A 108 13.12 -1.52 15.45
CA ARG A 108 12.04 -0.92 14.64
C ARG A 108 12.56 -0.36 13.31
N ILE A 109 13.76 0.23 13.30
CA ILE A 109 14.41 0.75 12.10
C ILE A 109 14.76 -0.41 11.17
N ILE A 110 15.38 -1.47 11.69
CA ILE A 110 15.71 -2.69 10.93
C ILE A 110 14.45 -3.32 10.34
N CYS A 111 13.39 -3.49 11.14
CA CYS A 111 12.11 -4.03 10.66
C CYS A 111 11.52 -3.19 9.53
N ARG A 112 11.58 -1.86 9.65
CA ARG A 112 11.06 -0.97 8.61
C ARG A 112 11.85 -1.13 7.32
N LYS A 113 13.18 -1.04 7.40
CA LYS A 113 14.07 -1.20 6.25
C LYS A 113 13.87 -2.57 5.58
N TYR A 114 13.77 -3.64 6.36
CA TYR A 114 13.49 -4.98 5.86
C TYR A 114 12.17 -5.06 5.06
N LEU A 115 11.10 -4.43 5.56
CA LEU A 115 9.82 -4.40 4.86
C LEU A 115 9.87 -3.53 3.59
N GLU A 116 10.61 -2.42 3.63
CA GLU A 116 10.85 -1.55 2.47
C GLU A 116 11.64 -2.28 1.38
N ASP A 117 12.73 -2.97 1.75
CA ASP A 117 13.53 -3.77 0.82
C ASP A 117 12.69 -4.87 0.16
N LEU A 118 11.86 -5.58 0.94
CA LEU A 118 10.93 -6.56 0.39
C LEU A 118 9.91 -5.94 -0.57
N PHE A 119 9.41 -4.75 -0.25
CA PHE A 119 8.49 -4.02 -1.13
C PHE A 119 9.16 -3.64 -2.45
N HIS A 120 10.38 -3.11 -2.41
CA HIS A 120 11.15 -2.78 -3.62
C HIS A 120 11.45 -4.01 -4.48
N GLN A 121 11.86 -5.12 -3.86
CA GLN A 121 12.03 -6.40 -4.55
C GLN A 121 10.73 -6.89 -5.20
N ASN A 122 9.59 -6.73 -4.51
CA ASN A 122 8.30 -7.11 -5.06
C ASN A 122 7.93 -6.26 -6.28
N CYS A 123 8.19 -4.94 -6.24
CA CYS A 123 7.91 -4.02 -7.36
C CYS A 123 8.72 -4.34 -8.62
N GLN A 124 9.93 -4.87 -8.47
CA GLN A 124 10.79 -5.26 -9.59
C GLN A 124 10.33 -6.57 -10.26
N ARG A 125 9.42 -7.34 -9.65
CA ARG A 125 8.91 -8.56 -10.28
C ARG A 125 7.97 -8.23 -11.43
N THR A 126 8.20 -8.88 -12.57
CA THR A 126 7.54 -8.69 -13.88
C THR A 126 6.01 -8.68 -13.83
N ARG A 127 5.39 -9.29 -12.81
CA ARG A 127 3.93 -9.41 -12.64
C ARG A 127 3.28 -8.36 -11.74
N THR A 128 3.99 -7.33 -11.30
CA THR A 128 3.48 -6.39 -10.28
C THR A 128 3.31 -4.94 -10.74
N LYS A 129 2.90 -4.72 -12.00
CA LYS A 129 2.72 -3.37 -12.60
C LYS A 129 1.91 -2.38 -11.74
N LEU A 130 0.90 -2.86 -11.02
CA LEU A 130 0.07 -2.02 -10.13
C LEU A 130 0.80 -1.66 -8.83
N LEU A 131 1.61 -2.58 -8.29
CA LEU A 131 2.39 -2.33 -7.09
C LEU A 131 3.51 -1.33 -7.37
N SER A 132 4.18 -1.45 -8.53
CA SER A 132 5.20 -0.50 -8.97
C SER A 132 4.66 0.90 -9.24
N ALA A 133 3.36 1.04 -9.53
CA ALA A 133 2.69 2.33 -9.67
C ALA A 133 2.26 2.96 -8.32
N CYS A 134 2.40 2.25 -7.20
CA CYS A 134 2.13 2.76 -5.86
C CYS A 134 3.30 3.61 -5.33
N ARG A 135 3.14 4.19 -4.13
CA ARG A 135 4.20 4.97 -3.50
C ARG A 135 5.35 4.06 -3.06
N SER A 136 6.57 4.59 -3.08
CA SER A 136 7.72 3.90 -2.48
C SER A 136 7.70 3.92 -0.96
N GLN A 137 6.98 4.85 -0.34
CA GLN A 137 7.00 5.06 1.11
C GLN A 137 6.07 4.08 1.85
N SER A 138 6.57 3.47 2.93
CA SER A 138 5.82 2.55 3.81
C SER A 138 4.96 3.32 4.84
N THR A 139 3.89 3.96 4.35
CA THR A 139 2.89 4.68 5.16
C THR A 139 1.48 4.36 4.66
N ILE A 140 0.46 4.54 5.50
CA ILE A 140 -0.94 4.39 5.07
C ILE A 140 -1.20 5.38 3.93
N ASP A 141 -1.72 4.90 2.79
CA ASP A 141 -1.91 5.77 1.63
C ASP A 141 -2.92 6.89 1.97
N PRO A 142 -2.55 8.16 1.74
CA PRO A 142 -3.40 9.33 1.89
C PRO A 142 -4.83 9.20 1.35
N ILE A 143 -5.05 8.45 0.27
CA ILE A 143 -6.41 8.25 -0.27
C ILE A 143 -7.38 7.65 0.76
N LEU A 144 -6.88 6.93 1.75
CA LEU A 144 -7.70 6.27 2.77
C LEU A 144 -8.16 7.22 3.89
N TRP A 145 -7.42 8.29 4.15
CA TRP A 145 -7.70 9.18 5.29
C TRP A 145 -7.89 10.66 4.91
N LEU A 146 -7.51 11.07 3.70
CA LEU A 146 -7.77 12.42 3.22
C LEU A 146 -9.28 12.69 3.12
N PRO A 147 -9.72 13.93 3.41
CA PRO A 147 -11.12 14.30 3.36
C PRO A 147 -11.62 14.31 1.92
N MET A 148 -12.57 13.42 1.64
CA MET A 148 -13.30 13.29 0.39
C MET A 148 -14.59 12.51 0.67
N THR A 149 -15.55 12.60 -0.24
CA THR A 149 -16.79 11.82 -0.17
C THR A 149 -16.52 10.32 -0.30
N SER A 150 -17.48 9.49 0.13
CA SER A 150 -17.37 8.03 -0.03
C SER A 150 -17.21 7.62 -1.51
N ILE A 151 -17.93 8.32 -2.40
CA ILE A 151 -17.92 8.07 -3.85
C ILE A 151 -16.56 8.43 -4.47
N GLU A 152 -16.00 9.60 -4.14
CA GLU A 152 -14.66 10.00 -4.59
C GLU A 152 -13.60 9.01 -4.11
N ARG A 153 -13.65 8.61 -2.83
CA ARG A 153 -12.73 7.63 -2.28
C ARG A 153 -12.82 6.30 -3.02
N SER A 154 -14.04 5.82 -3.27
CA SER A 154 -14.29 4.60 -4.04
C SER A 154 -13.64 4.70 -5.43
N ARG A 155 -13.85 5.79 -6.17
CA ARG A 155 -13.24 6.00 -7.50
C ARG A 155 -11.72 5.96 -7.46
N VAL A 156 -11.10 6.69 -6.53
CA VAL A 156 -9.64 6.77 -6.40
C VAL A 156 -9.04 5.42 -6.00
N VAL A 157 -9.69 4.71 -5.06
CA VAL A 157 -9.28 3.37 -4.63
C VAL A 157 -9.41 2.36 -5.77
N ARG A 158 -10.51 2.39 -6.53
CA ARG A 158 -10.67 1.55 -7.74
C ARG A 158 -9.55 1.79 -8.74
N TRP A 159 -9.23 3.06 -9.02
CA TRP A 159 -8.12 3.42 -9.90
C TRP A 159 -6.78 2.84 -9.42
N ARG A 160 -6.50 2.93 -8.11
CA ARG A 160 -5.28 2.36 -7.50
C ARG A 160 -5.20 0.85 -7.59
N LEU A 161 -6.33 0.17 -7.46
CA LEU A 161 -6.42 -1.28 -7.58
C LEU A 161 -6.45 -1.77 -9.03
N GLY A 162 -6.39 -0.86 -10.01
CA GLY A 162 -6.47 -1.17 -11.43
C GLY A 162 -7.87 -1.59 -11.87
N TRP A 163 -8.89 -1.28 -11.08
CA TRP A 163 -10.28 -1.65 -11.36
C TRP A 163 -10.95 -0.56 -12.18
N LEU A 164 -11.27 -0.89 -13.42
CA LEU A 164 -12.18 -0.08 -14.24
C LEU A 164 -13.64 -0.37 -13.82
N PRO A 165 -14.56 0.58 -14.02
CA PRO A 165 -15.97 0.36 -13.71
C PRO A 165 -16.49 -0.87 -14.46
N GLY A 166 -17.47 -1.54 -13.85
CA GLY A 166 -18.12 -2.76 -14.34
C GLY A 166 -17.26 -4.01 -14.51
N GLY A 167 -15.94 -3.97 -14.26
CA GLY A 167 -15.07 -5.14 -14.10
C GLY A 167 -14.84 -6.01 -15.34
N VAL A 168 -15.58 -5.77 -16.43
CA VAL A 168 -15.47 -6.47 -17.71
C VAL A 168 -15.10 -5.43 -18.77
N PRO A 169 -14.06 -5.69 -19.59
CA PRO A 169 -13.75 -4.83 -20.72
C PRO A 169 -14.97 -4.70 -21.63
N LYS A 170 -15.36 -3.46 -21.94
CA LYS A 170 -16.41 -3.13 -22.91
C LYS A 170 -15.84 -2.14 -23.93
N PRO A 171 -16.42 -2.05 -25.14
CA PRO A 171 -16.08 -0.99 -26.08
C PRO A 171 -16.25 0.41 -25.45
N CYS A 172 -15.40 1.35 -25.82
CA CYS A 172 -15.58 2.74 -25.42
C CYS A 172 -16.77 3.36 -26.14
N ILE A 173 -17.57 4.16 -25.43
CA ILE A 173 -18.71 4.90 -26.01
C ILE A 173 -18.27 5.84 -27.15
N TYR A 174 -17.10 6.47 -27.01
CA TYR A 174 -16.56 7.37 -28.04
C TYR A 174 -15.75 6.64 -29.12
N HIS A 175 -15.23 5.46 -28.81
CA HIS A 175 -14.39 4.68 -29.73
C HIS A 175 -14.85 3.21 -29.73
N PRO A 176 -15.91 2.86 -30.47
CA PRO A 176 -16.52 1.53 -30.42
C PRO A 176 -15.58 0.38 -30.84
N THR A 177 -14.50 0.70 -31.58
CA THR A 177 -13.48 -0.27 -32.00
C THR A 177 -12.46 -0.59 -30.92
N ASP A 178 -12.35 0.28 -29.89
CA ASP A 178 -11.35 0.16 -28.84
C ASP A 178 -11.98 -0.39 -27.55
N MET A 179 -11.34 -1.42 -26.98
CA MET A 179 -11.70 -1.89 -25.65
C MET A 179 -11.30 -0.88 -24.58
N PHE A 180 -12.21 -0.63 -23.63
CA PHE A 180 -11.99 0.29 -22.53
C PHE A 180 -10.99 -0.29 -21.52
N THR A 181 -9.72 0.04 -21.76
CA THR A 181 -8.57 -0.28 -20.91
C THR A 181 -8.06 0.96 -20.19
N ARG A 182 -7.15 0.80 -19.22
CA ARG A 182 -6.56 1.94 -18.50
C ARG A 182 -5.76 2.86 -19.43
N SER A 183 -4.99 2.30 -20.36
CA SER A 183 -4.24 3.06 -21.36
C SER A 183 -5.19 3.78 -22.33
N HIS A 184 -6.28 3.12 -22.74
CA HIS A 184 -7.31 3.78 -23.52
C HIS A 184 -7.96 4.93 -22.73
N ALA A 185 -8.33 4.73 -21.46
CA ALA A 185 -8.91 5.79 -20.63
C ALA A 185 -7.98 7.02 -20.51
N ILE A 186 -6.68 6.81 -20.36
CA ILE A 186 -5.67 7.89 -20.30
C ILE A 186 -5.68 8.74 -21.58
N ARG A 187 -5.72 8.09 -22.75
CA ARG A 187 -5.78 8.77 -24.06
C ARG A 187 -7.14 9.42 -24.30
N CYS A 188 -8.22 8.66 -24.11
CA CYS A 188 -9.61 9.05 -24.39
C CYS A 188 -10.07 10.24 -23.53
N LEU A 189 -9.62 10.33 -22.27
CA LEU A 189 -9.94 11.46 -21.38
C LEU A 189 -8.88 12.57 -21.40
N HIS A 190 -7.90 12.51 -22.31
CA HIS A 190 -6.80 13.47 -22.42
C HIS A 190 -6.12 13.77 -21.08
N MET A 191 -5.85 12.72 -20.28
CA MET A 191 -5.44 12.88 -18.88
C MET A 191 -4.14 13.69 -18.74
N HIS A 192 -3.16 13.52 -19.64
CA HIS A 192 -1.90 14.27 -19.62
C HIS A 192 -2.12 15.79 -19.71
N GLN A 193 -2.91 16.24 -20.68
CA GLN A 193 -3.21 17.65 -20.88
C GLN A 193 -3.96 18.22 -19.68
N ARG A 194 -5.02 17.53 -19.22
CA ARG A 194 -5.87 18.00 -18.12
C ARG A 194 -5.11 18.04 -16.79
N LEU A 195 -4.23 17.08 -16.56
CA LEU A 195 -3.44 16.98 -15.32
C LEU A 195 -2.13 17.77 -15.38
N GLN A 196 -1.82 18.43 -16.51
CA GLN A 196 -0.57 19.16 -16.75
C GLN A 196 0.67 18.25 -16.51
N MET A 197 0.64 17.06 -17.11
CA MET A 197 1.66 16.03 -16.99
C MET A 197 2.29 15.73 -18.35
N PRO A 198 3.62 15.50 -18.43
CA PRO A 198 4.29 15.16 -19.68
C PRO A 198 3.82 13.80 -20.22
N SER A 199 3.71 13.69 -21.55
CA SER A 199 3.32 12.44 -22.23
C SER A 199 4.28 11.27 -21.99
N THR A 200 5.48 11.53 -21.47
CA THR A 200 6.46 10.51 -21.08
C THR A 200 6.05 9.72 -19.84
N GLU A 201 5.18 10.28 -18.98
CA GLU A 201 4.65 9.57 -17.82
C GLU A 201 3.49 8.65 -18.26
N PRO A 202 3.65 7.31 -18.22
CA PRO A 202 2.64 6.40 -18.78
C PRO A 202 1.32 6.39 -17.99
N ASP A 203 1.33 6.76 -16.70
CA ASP A 203 0.16 6.81 -15.84
C ASP A 203 0.13 8.12 -15.02
N PRO A 204 -0.29 9.24 -15.65
CA PRO A 204 -0.22 10.56 -15.03
C PRO A 204 -1.08 10.65 -13.75
N LEU A 205 -2.17 9.89 -13.70
CA LEU A 205 -3.08 9.88 -12.56
C LEU A 205 -2.46 9.13 -11.36
N SER A 206 -1.88 7.93 -11.56
CA SER A 206 -1.15 7.24 -10.46
C SER A 206 0.03 8.05 -9.96
N PHE A 207 0.79 8.67 -10.88
CA PHE A 207 1.91 9.52 -10.54
C PHE A 207 1.49 10.65 -9.60
N LEU A 208 0.43 11.38 -9.96
CA LEU A 208 -0.07 12.47 -9.12
C LEU A 208 -0.60 11.95 -7.78
N LEU A 209 -1.35 10.85 -7.76
CA LEU A 209 -1.83 10.26 -6.50
C LEU A 209 -0.67 9.93 -5.55
N ASN A 210 0.49 9.50 -6.06
CA ASN A 210 1.71 9.27 -5.25
C ASN A 210 2.27 10.54 -4.60
N LYS A 211 1.93 11.73 -5.12
CA LYS A 211 2.36 13.04 -4.61
C LYS A 211 1.38 13.67 -3.63
N LEU A 212 0.26 13.02 -3.29
CA LEU A 212 -0.67 13.55 -2.29
C LEU A 212 0.03 13.73 -0.92
N PRO A 213 -0.38 14.71 -0.10
CA PRO A 213 0.21 14.94 1.22
C PRO A 213 0.16 13.71 2.12
N THR A 214 1.30 13.30 2.67
CA THR A 214 1.42 12.12 3.56
C THR A 214 1.36 12.46 5.05
N LYS A 215 1.44 13.75 5.39
CA LYS A 215 1.30 14.24 6.76
C LYS A 215 -0.03 14.95 6.90
N ARG A 216 -0.74 14.68 8.00
CA ARG A 216 -1.81 15.58 8.45
C ARG A 216 -1.19 16.94 8.72
N LYS A 217 -1.92 18.03 8.46
CA LYS A 217 -1.55 19.35 8.96
C LYS A 217 -1.39 19.22 10.48
N ASN A 218 -0.15 19.30 10.95
CA ASN A 218 0.09 19.60 12.36
C ASN A 218 -0.14 21.10 12.47
N GLY A 219 -1.07 21.53 13.34
CA GLY A 219 -1.55 22.91 13.45
C GLY A 219 -0.52 23.95 13.92
N ALA A 220 0.78 23.68 13.77
CA ALA A 220 1.85 24.60 14.08
C ALA A 220 2.65 24.88 12.80
N LEU A 221 2.41 26.06 12.24
CA LEU A 221 3.27 26.80 11.32
C LEU A 221 3.63 26.07 10.02
N GLN A 222 2.90 26.36 8.95
CA GLN A 222 3.49 26.35 7.61
C GLN A 222 2.66 27.18 6.64
N HIS A 223 3.31 28.18 6.04
CA HIS A 223 2.81 28.92 4.88
C HIS A 223 2.36 27.94 3.78
N PRO A 224 1.35 28.30 2.96
CA PRO A 224 0.93 27.45 1.85
C PRO A 224 2.12 27.20 0.92
N SER A 225 2.69 26.00 0.99
CA SER A 225 3.71 25.59 0.04
C SER A 225 3.11 25.63 -1.37
N SER A 226 3.92 25.95 -2.38
CA SER A 226 3.54 25.91 -3.80
C SER A 226 2.87 24.58 -4.21
N THR A 227 3.17 23.50 -3.48
CA THR A 227 2.54 22.18 -3.65
C THR A 227 1.06 22.19 -3.27
N HIS A 228 0.64 22.92 -2.23
CA HIS A 228 -0.77 23.01 -1.83
C HIS A 228 -1.62 23.77 -2.87
N SER A 229 -1.06 24.83 -3.45
CA SER A 229 -1.71 25.59 -4.53
C SER A 229 -1.90 24.73 -5.80
N ALA A 230 -0.93 23.88 -6.16
CA ALA A 230 -1.12 22.97 -7.29
C ALA A 230 -2.27 21.98 -7.06
N TRP A 231 -2.50 21.55 -5.82
CA TRP A 231 -3.56 20.60 -5.48
C TRP A 231 -4.97 21.19 -5.50
N THR A 232 -5.14 22.51 -5.34
CA THR A 232 -6.45 23.15 -5.48
C THR A 232 -6.98 23.08 -6.91
N VAL A 233 -6.09 23.00 -7.91
CA VAL A 233 -6.44 22.81 -9.31
C VAL A 233 -6.45 21.33 -9.70
N ARG A 234 -5.40 20.57 -9.34
CA ARG A 234 -5.24 19.19 -9.79
C ARG A 234 -6.26 18.23 -9.18
N TRP A 235 -6.67 18.44 -7.92
CA TRP A 235 -7.59 17.50 -7.27
C TRP A 235 -9.00 17.51 -7.87
N PRO A 236 -9.66 18.67 -8.08
CA PRO A 236 -10.93 18.72 -8.81
C PRO A 236 -10.84 18.05 -10.18
N THR A 237 -9.76 18.30 -10.93
CA THR A 237 -9.54 17.65 -12.24
C THR A 237 -9.43 16.12 -12.13
N ILE A 238 -8.73 15.60 -11.11
CA ILE A 238 -8.69 14.16 -10.84
C ILE A 238 -10.09 13.61 -10.57
N CYS A 239 -10.86 14.27 -9.71
CA CYS A 239 -12.21 13.83 -9.38
C CYS A 239 -13.13 13.87 -10.62
N GLN A 240 -12.99 14.89 -11.46
CA GLN A 240 -13.72 15.03 -12.72
C GLN A 240 -13.36 13.93 -13.72
N ILE A 241 -12.07 13.65 -13.93
CA ILE A 241 -11.60 12.55 -14.78
C ILE A 241 -12.19 11.21 -14.31
N LEU A 242 -12.14 10.94 -13.01
CA LEU A 242 -12.67 9.71 -12.43
C LEU A 242 -14.20 9.60 -12.52
N PHE A 243 -14.90 10.74 -12.49
CA PHE A 243 -16.34 10.82 -12.71
C PHE A 243 -16.69 10.50 -14.17
N GLU A 244 -16.01 11.13 -15.12
CA GLU A 244 -16.20 10.86 -16.55
C GLU A 244 -15.83 9.43 -16.93
N LEU A 245 -14.84 8.84 -16.26
CA LEU A 245 -14.47 7.44 -16.41
C LEU A 245 -15.64 6.50 -16.06
N ASP A 246 -16.39 6.80 -14.99
CA ASP A 246 -17.62 6.06 -14.68
C ASP A 246 -18.69 6.23 -15.79
N TYR A 247 -18.85 7.45 -16.32
CA TYR A 247 -19.77 7.71 -17.43
C TYR A 247 -19.41 6.91 -18.69
N LEU A 248 -18.13 6.93 -19.09
CA LEU A 248 -17.64 6.19 -20.26
C LEU A 248 -17.93 4.70 -20.21
N HIS A 249 -18.05 4.14 -19.00
CA HIS A 249 -18.37 2.74 -18.84
C HIS A 249 -19.88 2.45 -18.75
N HIS A 250 -20.65 3.34 -18.12
CA HIS A 250 -22.07 3.08 -17.83
C HIS A 250 -23.03 3.71 -18.84
N GLY A 251 -22.61 4.71 -19.61
CA GLY A 251 -23.46 5.46 -20.54
C GLY A 251 -24.58 6.25 -19.85
N LYS A 252 -24.55 6.35 -18.52
CA LYS A 252 -25.53 7.05 -17.70
C LYS A 252 -24.85 8.21 -17.01
N ILE A 253 -25.36 9.42 -17.21
CA ILE A 253 -24.96 10.59 -16.45
C ILE A 253 -25.65 10.47 -15.08
N PRO A 254 -24.91 10.52 -13.96
CA PRO A 254 -25.51 10.66 -12.64
C PRO A 254 -26.44 11.87 -12.61
N SER A 255 -27.63 11.72 -12.01
CA SER A 255 -28.70 12.72 -12.01
C SER A 255 -28.30 14.09 -11.45
N GLU A 256 -27.25 14.15 -10.61
CA GLU A 256 -26.62 15.39 -10.17
C GLU A 256 -25.10 15.24 -10.20
N THR A 257 -24.40 16.28 -10.66
CA THR A 257 -22.94 16.40 -10.55
C THR A 257 -22.63 17.13 -9.24
N PRO A 258 -22.32 16.42 -8.14
CA PRO A 258 -21.93 17.09 -6.90
C PRO A 258 -20.63 17.86 -7.15
N PRO A 259 -20.37 18.94 -6.40
CA PRO A 259 -19.12 19.68 -6.55
C PRO A 259 -17.93 18.77 -6.21
N LEU A 260 -17.19 18.38 -7.25
CA LEU A 260 -16.15 17.36 -7.17
C LEU A 260 -14.86 17.93 -6.57
N GLY A 261 -14.32 17.23 -5.58
CA GLY A 261 -13.04 17.52 -4.95
C GLY A 261 -13.07 18.59 -3.87
N ASN A 262 -14.20 19.28 -3.66
CA ASN A 262 -14.32 20.41 -2.73
C ASN A 262 -13.89 20.07 -1.30
N LYS A 263 -14.17 18.87 -0.80
CA LYS A 263 -13.80 18.48 0.56
C LYS A 263 -12.30 18.51 0.80
N LEU A 264 -11.50 18.03 -0.15
CA LEU A 264 -10.05 18.07 -0.01
C LEU A 264 -9.51 19.47 -0.23
N VAL A 265 -10.03 20.19 -1.24
CA VAL A 265 -9.63 21.57 -1.52
C VAL A 265 -9.85 22.46 -0.31
N ASN A 266 -11.03 22.38 0.31
CA ASN A 266 -11.37 23.12 1.53
C ASN A 266 -10.48 22.75 2.71
N TRP A 267 -10.06 21.49 2.82
CA TRP A 267 -9.13 21.08 3.87
C TRP A 267 -7.70 21.59 3.62
N LEU A 268 -7.28 21.62 2.36
CA LEU A 268 -5.99 22.18 1.97
C LEU A 268 -5.94 23.70 2.16
N SER A 269 -7.06 24.40 1.96
CA SER A 269 -7.17 25.85 2.11
C SER A 269 -7.39 26.34 3.54
N LYS A 270 -7.99 25.53 4.42
CA LYS A 270 -8.15 25.88 5.85
C LYS A 270 -6.78 25.84 6.56
N ASN A 271 -6.24 27.01 6.90
CA ASN A 271 -5.04 27.18 7.72
C ASN A 271 -5.22 26.54 9.10
#